data_AF-A0A1I8ANW1-F1
#
_entry.id   AF-A0A1I8ANW1-F1
#
_cell.length_a   1.000
_cell.length_b   1.000
_cell.length_c   1.000
_cell.angle_alpha   90.00
_cell.angle_beta   90.00
_cell.angle_gamma   90.00
#
_symmetry.space_group_name_H-M   'P 1'
#
loop_
_entity.id
_entity.type
_entity.pdbx_description
1 polymer ?
#
loop_
_entity_poly.entity_id
_entity_poly.type
_entity_poly.pdbx_seq_one_letter_code
_entity_poly.pdbx_strand_id
1 'polypeptide(L)'
;MEKKIQNAESAEMRHSLRKELQLMKEKREKVASIYHSIAKRALESTRSVFSDVVSVRPQAVTQRECHNKVVQAFDEKCLSFSENPFVFHHAFILANLCEQLTSPERVIEAIEHECTGMNIANVV
;
A
#
# COMPACT_ATOMS: atom_id res chain seq x y z
N MET A 1 -6.31 -20.08 2.72
CA MET A 1 -6.53 -20.21 4.18
C MET A 1 -7.95 -20.64 4.50
N GLU A 2 -8.99 -20.10 3.84
CA GLU A 2 -10.39 -20.50 4.09
C GLU A 2 -10.67 -22.00 3.89
N LYS A 3 -10.12 -22.60 2.81
CA LYS A 3 -10.16 -24.05 2.60
C LYS A 3 -9.44 -24.86 3.69
N LYS A 4 -8.40 -24.29 4.31
CA LYS A 4 -7.67 -24.94 5.43
C LYS A 4 -8.47 -24.88 6.73
N ILE A 5 -9.24 -23.82 6.95
CA ILE A 5 -10.17 -23.70 8.10
C ILE A 5 -11.33 -24.69 7.97
N GLN A 6 -11.85 -24.89 6.76
CA GLN A 6 -12.92 -25.87 6.50
C GLN A 6 -12.46 -27.32 6.77
N ASN A 7 -11.19 -27.62 6.49
CA ASN A 7 -10.62 -28.97 6.63
C ASN A 7 -9.89 -29.20 7.96
N ALA A 8 -9.91 -28.24 8.90
CA ALA A 8 -9.16 -28.36 10.14
C ALA A 8 -9.85 -29.33 11.12
N GLU A 9 -9.09 -30.29 11.61
CA GLU A 9 -9.56 -31.44 12.39
C GLU A 9 -10.02 -31.07 13.82
N SER A 10 -9.51 -29.97 14.38
CA SER A 10 -9.83 -29.54 15.75
C SER A 10 -10.41 -28.14 15.85
N ALA A 11 -11.15 -27.86 16.93
CA ALA A 11 -11.68 -26.52 17.21
C ALA A 11 -10.56 -25.49 17.48
N GLU A 12 -9.48 -25.92 18.13
CA GLU A 12 -8.30 -25.10 18.44
C GLU A 12 -7.54 -24.71 17.16
N MET A 13 -7.35 -25.65 16.23
CA MET A 13 -6.71 -25.38 14.94
C MET A 13 -7.58 -24.44 14.08
N ARG A 14 -8.91 -24.59 14.11
CA ARG A 14 -9.82 -23.64 13.47
C ARG A 14 -9.73 -22.24 14.08
N HIS A 15 -9.59 -22.15 15.40
CA HIS A 15 -9.46 -20.87 16.10
C HIS A 15 -8.14 -20.18 15.76
N SER A 16 -7.01 -20.89 15.80
CA SER A 16 -5.70 -20.33 15.45
C SER A 16 -5.64 -19.87 13.99
N LEU A 17 -6.14 -20.69 13.05
CA LEU A 17 -6.19 -20.33 11.63
C LEU A 17 -7.11 -19.12 11.35
N ARG A 18 -8.21 -18.97 12.08
CA ARG A 18 -9.08 -17.78 11.98
C ARG A 18 -8.38 -16.53 12.49
N LYS A 19 -7.65 -16.63 13.62
CA LYS A 19 -6.88 -15.51 14.18
C LYS A 19 -5.77 -15.08 13.21
N GLU A 20 -5.06 -16.03 12.63
CA GLU A 20 -4.03 -15.77 11.62
C GLU A 20 -4.62 -15.11 10.36
N LEU A 21 -5.77 -15.60 9.88
CA LEU A 21 -6.48 -15.00 8.75
C LEU A 21 -6.89 -13.55 9.04
N GLN A 22 -7.38 -13.29 10.25
CA GLN A 22 -7.79 -11.95 10.68
C GLN A 22 -6.59 -11.00 10.72
N LEU A 23 -5.48 -11.41 11.35
CA LEU A 23 -4.24 -10.63 11.38
C LEU A 23 -3.73 -10.33 9.96
N MET A 24 -3.78 -11.31 9.06
CA MET A 24 -3.41 -11.12 7.65
C MET A 24 -4.31 -10.11 6.93
N LYS A 25 -5.61 -10.10 7.21
CA LYS A 25 -6.55 -9.11 6.64
C LYS A 25 -6.24 -7.70 7.16
N GLU A 26 -6.05 -7.56 8.47
CA GLU A 26 -5.73 -6.28 9.10
C GLU A 26 -4.41 -5.69 8.57
N LYS A 27 -3.37 -6.53 8.39
CA LYS A 27 -2.12 -6.09 7.77
C LYS A 27 -2.33 -5.59 6.34
N ARG A 28 -3.12 -6.29 5.53
CA ARG A 28 -3.45 -5.87 4.15
C ARG A 28 -4.20 -4.54 4.12
N GLU A 29 -5.22 -4.40 4.97
CA GLU A 29 -6.00 -3.17 5.07
C GLU A 29 -5.14 -1.99 5.52
N LYS A 30 -4.21 -2.22 6.46
CA LYS A 30 -3.25 -1.21 6.89
C LYS A 30 -2.34 -0.76 5.76
N VAL A 31 -1.79 -1.68 4.97
CA VAL A 31 -0.99 -1.33 3.78
C VAL A 31 -1.81 -0.50 2.80
N ALA A 32 -3.04 -0.93 2.47
CA ALA A 32 -3.92 -0.18 1.57
C ALA A 32 -4.21 1.24 2.10
N SER A 33 -4.43 1.38 3.41
CA SER A 33 -4.70 2.68 4.04
C SER A 33 -3.53 3.66 3.91
N ILE A 34 -2.28 3.19 4.00
CA ILE A 34 -1.09 4.05 3.84
C ILE A 34 -1.05 4.63 2.42
N TYR A 35 -1.22 3.79 1.40
CA TYR A 35 -1.28 4.26 0.01
C TYR A 35 -2.42 5.25 -0.23
N HIS A 36 -3.59 4.99 0.33
CA HIS A 36 -4.73 5.90 0.22
C HIS A 36 -4.47 7.24 0.91
N SER A 37 -3.83 7.25 2.09
CA SER A 37 -3.47 8.49 2.78
C SER A 37 -2.45 9.31 2.00
N ILE A 38 -1.41 8.66 1.45
CA ILE A 38 -0.42 9.31 0.57
C ILE A 38 -1.12 9.94 -0.64
N ALA A 39 -1.97 9.17 -1.33
CA ALA A 39 -2.68 9.68 -2.50
C ALA A 39 -3.60 10.86 -2.16
N LYS A 40 -4.32 10.78 -1.04
CA LYS A 40 -5.21 11.85 -0.58
C LYS A 40 -4.43 13.13 -0.27
N ARG A 41 -3.26 13.01 0.35
CA ARG A 41 -2.38 14.13 0.68
C ARG A 41 -1.79 14.75 -0.59
N ALA A 42 -1.22 13.95 -1.47
CA ALA A 42 -0.57 14.43 -2.69
C ALA A 42 -1.54 15.16 -3.63
N LEU A 43 -2.81 14.72 -3.70
CA LEU A 43 -3.83 15.26 -4.61
C LEU A 43 -4.64 16.45 -4.05
N GLU A 44 -4.37 16.91 -2.82
CA GLU A 44 -5.04 18.07 -2.18
C GLU A 44 -6.56 18.13 -2.41
N SER A 45 -7.27 17.01 -2.19
CA SER A 45 -8.75 16.93 -2.14
C SER A 45 -9.54 16.97 -3.47
N THR A 46 -8.92 16.77 -4.63
CA THR A 46 -9.70 16.59 -5.88
C THR A 46 -10.35 15.21 -5.88
N ARG A 47 -11.60 15.11 -5.40
CA ARG A 47 -12.33 13.85 -5.16
C ARG A 47 -12.43 12.94 -6.40
N SER A 48 -12.58 13.52 -7.59
CA SER A 48 -12.66 12.75 -8.85
C SER A 48 -11.35 12.05 -9.16
N VAL A 49 -10.22 12.75 -9.06
CA VAL A 49 -8.88 12.22 -9.37
C VAL A 49 -8.46 11.15 -8.37
N PHE A 50 -8.82 11.32 -7.09
CA PHE A 50 -8.49 10.34 -6.05
C PHE A 50 -9.06 8.95 -6.34
N SER A 51 -10.33 8.87 -6.76
CA SER A 51 -10.99 7.59 -7.04
C SER A 51 -10.27 6.81 -8.14
N ASP A 52 -9.87 7.49 -9.21
CA ASP A 52 -9.19 6.88 -10.34
C ASP A 52 -7.77 6.43 -9.94
N VAL A 53 -7.05 7.26 -9.19
CA VAL A 53 -5.70 6.95 -8.69
C VAL A 53 -5.67 5.71 -7.81
N VAL A 54 -6.69 5.46 -6.99
CA VAL A 54 -6.70 4.30 -6.07
C VAL A 54 -7.37 3.05 -6.65
N SER A 55 -8.16 3.17 -7.72
CA SER A 55 -8.98 2.06 -8.24
C SER A 55 -8.54 1.53 -9.60
N VAL A 56 -7.88 2.36 -10.42
CA VAL A 56 -7.55 2.01 -11.81
C VAL A 56 -6.09 1.64 -11.90
N ARG A 57 -5.75 0.47 -12.45
CA ARG A 57 -4.36 0.13 -12.74
C ARG A 57 -3.92 0.81 -14.04
N PRO A 58 -2.76 1.48 -14.09
CA PRO A 58 -2.29 2.10 -15.31
C PRO A 58 -1.92 1.02 -16.33
N GLN A 59 -2.24 1.23 -17.61
CA GLN A 59 -1.84 0.32 -18.69
C GLN A 59 -0.33 0.39 -18.94
N ALA A 60 0.27 1.56 -18.74
CA ALA A 60 1.69 1.80 -18.86
C ALA A 60 2.11 2.93 -17.92
N VAL A 61 3.39 2.92 -17.51
CA VAL A 61 4.01 4.01 -16.75
C VAL A 61 4.84 4.85 -17.72
N THR A 62 4.35 6.05 -18.03
CA THR A 62 5.04 7.01 -18.90
C THR A 62 6.01 7.87 -18.10
N GLN A 63 5.64 8.22 -16.86
CA GLN A 63 6.45 9.03 -15.95
C GLN A 63 7.47 8.20 -15.16
N ARG A 64 8.39 7.54 -15.88
CA ARG A 64 9.36 6.59 -15.30
C ARG A 64 10.30 7.21 -14.27
N GLU A 65 10.76 8.43 -14.50
CA GLU A 65 11.66 9.12 -13.56
C GLU A 65 10.94 9.42 -12.24
N CYS A 66 9.72 9.95 -12.31
CA CYS A 66 8.89 10.16 -11.13
C CYS A 66 8.65 8.83 -10.40
N HIS A 67 8.22 7.80 -11.15
CA HIS A 67 7.91 6.50 -10.57
C HIS A 67 9.10 5.90 -9.82
N ASN A 68 10.30 5.94 -10.40
CA ASN A 68 11.49 5.40 -9.74
C ASN A 68 11.82 6.15 -8.44
N LYS A 69 11.79 7.49 -8.45
CA LYS A 69 12.06 8.30 -7.26
C LYS A 69 11.02 8.06 -6.16
N VAL A 70 9.75 7.99 -6.53
CA VAL A 70 8.64 7.79 -5.58
C VAL A 70 8.65 6.38 -4.99
N VAL A 71 8.90 5.35 -5.80
CA VAL A 71 9.01 3.97 -5.33
C VAL A 71 10.19 3.81 -4.38
N GLN A 72 11.35 4.41 -4.73
CA GLN A 72 12.52 4.39 -3.85
C GLN A 72 12.22 5.10 -2.52
N ALA A 73 11.64 6.29 -2.55
CA ALA A 73 11.26 7.01 -1.33
C ALA A 73 10.27 6.22 -0.47
N PHE A 74 9.30 5.54 -1.10
CA PHE A 74 8.36 4.69 -0.36
C PHE A 74 9.06 3.51 0.31
N ASP A 75 9.95 2.80 -0.41
CA ASP A 75 10.68 1.64 0.14
C ASP A 75 11.56 2.05 1.34
N GLU A 76 12.22 3.21 1.25
CA GLU A 76 13.11 3.72 2.29
C GLU A 76 12.39 4.31 3.51
N LYS A 77 11.22 4.95 3.30
CA LYS A 77 10.54 5.73 4.35
C LYS A 77 9.30 5.04 4.92
N CYS A 78 8.67 4.15 4.17
CA CYS A 78 7.40 3.52 4.56
C CYS A 78 7.59 2.03 4.89
N LEU A 79 7.37 1.17 3.90
CA LEU A 79 7.37 -0.28 4.02
C LEU A 79 8.23 -0.85 2.92
N SER A 80 9.18 -1.71 3.28
CA SER A 80 10.01 -2.32 2.26
C SER A 80 9.19 -3.29 1.41
N PHE A 81 9.33 -3.16 0.10
CA PHE A 81 8.79 -4.10 -0.89
C PHE A 81 9.37 -5.51 -0.70
N SER A 82 10.56 -5.63 -0.14
CA SER A 82 11.23 -6.91 0.11
C SER A 82 10.69 -7.65 1.33
N GLU A 83 10.15 -6.91 2.31
CA GLU A 83 9.71 -7.45 3.59
C GLU A 83 8.20 -7.77 3.61
N ASN A 84 7.40 -7.05 2.84
CA ASN A 84 5.95 -7.23 2.82
C ASN A 84 5.40 -7.39 1.39
N PRO A 85 4.99 -8.62 1.00
CA PRO A 85 4.51 -8.89 -0.36
C PRO A 85 3.20 -8.19 -0.70
N PHE A 86 2.45 -7.68 0.30
CA PHE A 86 1.21 -6.93 0.07
C PHE A 86 1.46 -5.49 -0.40
N VAL A 87 2.66 -4.96 -0.17
CA VAL A 87 3.05 -3.61 -0.60
C VAL A 87 2.97 -3.48 -2.12
N PHE A 88 3.48 -4.49 -2.85
CA PHE A 88 3.41 -4.52 -4.31
C PHE A 88 1.98 -4.48 -4.87
N HIS A 89 0.98 -4.96 -4.13
CA HIS A 89 -0.40 -5.00 -4.63
C HIS A 89 -0.96 -3.60 -4.91
N HIS A 90 -0.52 -2.61 -4.15
CA HIS A 90 -0.98 -1.22 -4.18
C HIS A 90 0.05 -0.26 -4.80
N ALA A 91 1.22 -0.74 -5.21
CA ALA A 91 2.29 0.08 -5.82
C ALA A 91 1.83 0.86 -7.07
N PHE A 92 0.81 0.36 -7.77
CA PHE A 92 0.22 1.05 -8.93
C PHE A 92 -0.32 2.45 -8.58
N ILE A 93 -0.67 2.70 -7.32
CA ILE A 93 -1.13 4.01 -6.84
C ILE A 93 0.00 5.05 -6.96
N LEU A 94 1.26 4.67 -6.69
CA LEU A 94 2.41 5.55 -6.87
C LEU A 94 2.64 5.89 -8.34
N ALA A 95 2.47 4.89 -9.23
CA ALA A 95 2.52 5.12 -10.67
C ALA A 95 1.42 6.10 -11.11
N ASN A 96 0.18 5.89 -10.67
CA ASN A 96 -0.93 6.79 -10.97
C ASN A 96 -0.69 8.21 -10.47
N LEU A 97 -0.14 8.38 -9.25
CA LEU A 97 0.22 9.69 -8.73
C LEU A 97 1.25 10.39 -9.61
N CYS A 98 2.22 9.66 -10.13
CA CYS A 98 3.19 10.22 -11.07
C CYS A 98 2.56 10.64 -12.40
N GLU A 99 1.63 9.85 -12.94
CA GLU A 99 0.89 10.24 -14.15
C GLU A 99 -0.01 11.47 -13.92
N GLN A 100 -0.49 11.71 -12.69
CA GLN A 100 -1.33 12.87 -12.37
C GLN A 100 -0.56 14.13 -12.00
N LEU A 101 0.46 14.03 -11.14
CA LEU A 101 1.11 15.19 -10.53
C LEU A 101 2.39 15.60 -11.26
N THR A 102 3.00 14.72 -12.07
CA THR A 102 4.26 14.89 -12.84
C THR A 102 5.50 15.32 -12.00
N SER A 103 5.33 16.01 -10.89
CA SER A 103 6.34 16.38 -9.89
C SER A 103 6.46 15.27 -8.84
N PRO A 104 7.59 14.54 -8.80
CA PRO A 104 7.83 13.55 -7.76
C PRO A 104 7.95 14.16 -6.37
N GLU A 105 8.39 15.42 -6.25
CA GLU A 105 8.65 16.10 -4.98
C GLU A 105 7.42 16.11 -4.09
N ARG A 106 6.24 16.40 -4.67
CA ARG A 106 4.98 16.46 -3.94
C ARG A 106 4.49 15.10 -3.45
N VAL A 107 4.77 14.04 -4.21
CA VAL A 107 4.46 12.67 -3.80
C VAL A 107 5.42 12.22 -2.71
N ILE A 108 6.70 12.58 -2.82
CA ILE A 108 7.73 12.28 -1.81
C ILE A 108 7.41 13.00 -0.49
N GLU A 109 7.03 14.28 -0.52
CA GLU A 109 6.59 15.00 0.69
C GLU A 109 5.39 14.31 1.35
N ALA A 110 4.43 13.82 0.55
CA ALA A 110 3.30 13.07 1.07
C ALA A 110 3.71 11.74 1.71
N ILE A 111 4.67 11.03 1.10
CA ILE A 111 5.27 9.80 1.64
C ILE A 111 5.96 10.09 2.98
N GLU A 112 6.82 11.09 3.04
CA GLU A 112 7.57 11.44 4.25
C GLU A 112 6.62 11.79 5.40
N HIS A 113 5.57 12.56 5.12
CA HIS A 113 4.59 12.91 6.13
C HIS A 113 3.80 11.69 6.63
N GLU A 114 3.27 10.86 5.73
CA GLU A 114 2.42 9.73 6.14
C GLU A 114 3.21 8.60 6.81
N CYS A 115 4.50 8.49 6.50
CA CYS A 115 5.34 7.41 7.01
C CYS A 115 6.27 7.84 8.16
N THR A 116 6.18 9.09 8.61
CA THR A 116 6.91 9.57 9.79
C THR A 116 6.54 8.71 11.01
N GLY A 117 7.55 8.09 11.63
CA GLY A 117 7.38 7.28 12.85
C GLY A 117 6.83 5.87 12.62
N MET A 118 6.71 5.42 11.35
CA MET A 118 6.45 4.01 11.06
C MET A 118 7.69 3.17 11.37
N ASN A 119 7.76 2.63 12.59
CA ASN A 119 8.68 1.54 12.88
C ASN A 119 8.22 0.30 12.10
N ILE A 120 9.07 -0.17 11.18
CA ILE A 120 8.94 -1.37 10.32
C ILE A 120 8.41 -2.59 11.10
N ALA A 121 8.67 -2.67 12.40
CA ALA A 121 8.17 -3.71 13.30
C ALA A 121 6.64 -3.84 13.42
N ASN A 122 5.84 -2.83 13.05
CA ASN A 122 4.39 -2.80 13.30
C ASN A 122 3.51 -3.15 12.07
N VAL A 123 4.11 -3.60 10.97
CA VAL A 123 3.39 -4.04 9.74
C VAL A 123 3.90 -5.40 9.23
N VAL A 124 4.97 -5.94 9.80
CA VAL A 124 5.51 -7.29 9.51
C VAL A 124 4.79 -8.37 10.30
#